data_AF-A0A7S0CAJ2-F1
#
_entry.id   AF-A0A7S0CAJ2-F1
#
_cell.length_a   1.000
_cell.length_b   1.000
_cell.length_c   1.000
_cell.angle_alpha   90.00
_cell.angle_beta   90.00
_cell.angle_gamma   90.00
#
_symmetry.space_group_name_H-M   'P 1'
#
loop_
_entity.id
_entity.type
_entity.pdbx_description
1 polymer ?
#
loop_
_entity_poly.entity_id
_entity_poly.type
_entity_poly.pdbx_seq_one_letter_code
_entity_poly.pdbx_strand_id
1 'polypeptide(L)'
;EICQLNWKVLTSSKAVGVVDQRKAMTSISSSLPPLLPTIDAILVLDGDGNRLAGKYYENFLSAGPIPFSDPKKAAEIRASTEELRAAFERQVQAKVNNVAARSDAAEVVAVAGKTVVFCGGSSTINTGNVSTGDVRVVLVGMNTESELVLAHYTEGIYQALSHLMGGVTDRGMVLDNLELVLLLIDEHCDGGIILETDPNRLAGSVLLRDEHEQNEIANSNTGGAPGGQASGSMSMPTNMGEMTIAQALKQARNQFLTNIGSRDGM
;
A
#
# COMPACT_ATOMS: atom_id res chain seq x y z
N GLU A 1 68.05 -53.79 -13.55
CA GLU A 1 66.81 -53.07 -13.22
C GLU A 1 66.80 -51.76 -13.99
N ILE A 2 65.88 -51.63 -14.94
CA ILE A 2 65.95 -50.76 -16.12
C ILE A 2 64.81 -49.74 -16.10
N CYS A 3 65.22 -48.48 -16.27
CA CYS A 3 64.59 -47.35 -16.96
C CYS A 3 63.26 -46.70 -16.51
N GLN A 4 63.33 -45.37 -16.55
CA GLN A 4 62.26 -44.36 -16.61
C GLN A 4 61.15 -44.67 -17.64
N LEU A 5 59.91 -44.24 -17.35
CA LEU A 5 58.96 -43.62 -18.30
C LEU A 5 57.73 -43.02 -17.58
N ASN A 6 57.42 -41.78 -17.97
CA ASN A 6 56.25 -40.90 -17.79
C ASN A 6 54.84 -41.52 -17.55
N TRP A 7 53.93 -40.80 -16.87
CA TRP A 7 52.65 -40.25 -17.41
C TRP A 7 51.85 -39.42 -16.37
N LYS A 8 50.90 -38.62 -16.85
CA LYS A 8 50.32 -37.38 -16.32
C LYS A 8 48.77 -37.54 -16.20
N VAL A 9 48.14 -36.88 -15.22
CA VAL A 9 46.74 -36.33 -15.19
C VAL A 9 45.50 -37.21 -14.84
N LEU A 10 44.69 -36.69 -13.88
CA LEU A 10 43.21 -36.52 -13.74
C LEU A 10 42.65 -37.02 -12.38
N THR A 11 42.45 -36.18 -11.35
CA THR A 11 41.31 -35.30 -10.96
C THR A 11 39.99 -35.96 -10.47
N SER A 12 39.44 -35.39 -9.37
CA SER A 12 38.02 -35.39 -8.88
C SER A 12 37.68 -36.46 -7.80
N SER A 13 36.98 -36.25 -6.67
CA SER A 13 36.15 -35.17 -6.06
C SER A 13 36.09 -35.42 -4.52
N LYS A 14 36.53 -34.52 -3.63
CA LYS A 14 35.79 -33.50 -2.83
C LYS A 14 34.68 -33.97 -1.86
N ALA A 15 35.08 -34.03 -0.58
CA ALA A 15 34.42 -33.53 0.64
C ALA A 15 32.95 -33.91 0.97
N VAL A 16 32.81 -34.75 2.00
CA VAL A 16 31.58 -35.01 2.76
C VAL A 16 31.11 -33.71 3.45
N GLY A 17 30.01 -33.14 2.96
CA GLY A 17 29.35 -31.98 3.54
C GLY A 17 28.17 -32.40 4.42
N VAL A 18 28.16 -31.96 5.67
CA VAL A 18 26.97 -31.92 6.53
C VAL A 18 25.96 -31.01 5.84
N VAL A 19 24.88 -31.61 5.33
CA VAL A 19 23.81 -30.92 4.62
C VAL A 19 22.98 -30.13 5.64
N ASP A 20 23.16 -28.82 5.61
CA ASP A 20 22.44 -27.82 6.37
C ASP A 20 20.93 -27.90 6.02
N GLN A 21 20.13 -28.46 6.92
CA GLN A 21 18.71 -28.75 6.68
C GLN A 21 17.85 -27.50 6.42
N ARG A 22 18.37 -26.30 6.72
CA ARG A 22 17.71 -25.03 6.36
C ARG A 22 17.62 -24.82 4.85
N LYS A 23 18.55 -25.39 4.07
CA LYS A 23 18.56 -25.27 2.60
C LYS A 23 17.59 -26.24 1.90
N ALA A 24 17.21 -27.32 2.58
CA ALA A 24 16.29 -28.32 2.03
C ALA A 24 14.82 -27.89 2.08
N MET A 25 14.43 -27.08 3.08
CA MET A 25 13.07 -26.50 3.13
C MET A 25 12.81 -25.48 2.03
N THR A 26 13.86 -24.80 1.52
CA THR A 26 13.74 -23.86 0.38
C THR A 26 13.61 -24.55 -0.97
N SER A 27 13.92 -25.85 -1.07
CA SER A 27 13.92 -26.56 -2.36
C SER A 27 12.58 -27.24 -2.70
N ILE A 28 11.67 -27.40 -1.73
CA ILE A 28 10.36 -28.02 -1.96
C ILE A 28 9.30 -26.95 -2.32
N SER A 29 9.58 -25.68 -2.03
CA SER A 29 8.69 -24.55 -2.34
C SER A 29 8.81 -24.03 -3.77
N SER A 30 9.74 -24.51 -4.59
CA SER A 30 9.97 -23.99 -5.95
C SER A 30 9.09 -24.62 -7.04
N SER A 31 8.25 -25.60 -6.71
CA SER A 31 7.30 -26.23 -7.65
C SER A 31 5.87 -25.76 -7.48
N LEU A 32 5.56 -25.07 -6.39
CA LEU A 32 4.31 -24.34 -6.23
C LEU A 32 4.60 -22.88 -6.59
N PRO A 33 3.79 -22.22 -7.43
CA PRO A 33 3.85 -20.77 -7.51
C PRO A 33 3.70 -20.20 -6.09
N PRO A 34 4.45 -19.14 -5.75
CA PRO A 34 4.31 -18.50 -4.45
C PRO A 34 2.83 -18.17 -4.24
N LEU A 35 2.29 -18.61 -3.11
CA LEU A 35 0.85 -18.45 -2.82
C LEU A 35 0.48 -16.97 -2.65
N LEU A 36 1.46 -16.10 -2.41
CA LEU A 36 1.30 -14.66 -2.22
C LEU A 36 2.40 -13.90 -2.99
N PRO A 37 2.06 -12.81 -3.68
CA PRO A 37 3.04 -11.97 -4.37
C PRO A 37 3.91 -11.23 -3.36
N THR A 38 5.20 -11.09 -3.69
CA THR A 38 6.17 -10.41 -2.83
C THR A 38 6.66 -9.10 -3.44
N ILE A 39 6.82 -8.08 -2.58
CA ILE A 39 7.35 -6.77 -2.94
C ILE A 39 8.81 -6.67 -2.50
N ASP A 40 9.68 -6.23 -3.40
CA ASP A 40 11.09 -5.96 -3.11
C ASP A 40 11.29 -4.54 -2.52
N ALA A 41 10.55 -3.54 -3.01
CA ALA A 41 10.63 -2.17 -2.47
C ALA A 41 9.38 -1.34 -2.79
N ILE A 42 9.08 -0.37 -1.94
CA ILE A 42 8.10 0.69 -2.17
C ILE A 42 8.82 2.02 -2.03
N LEU A 43 8.65 2.92 -3.01
CA LEU A 43 9.28 4.23 -3.06
C LEU A 43 8.22 5.28 -3.38
N VAL A 44 8.29 6.42 -2.71
CA VAL A 44 7.54 7.62 -3.04
C VAL A 44 8.55 8.62 -3.55
N LEU A 45 8.46 8.95 -4.83
CA LEU A 45 9.36 9.85 -5.54
C LEU A 45 8.66 11.16 -5.86
N ASP A 46 9.44 12.23 -5.85
CA ASP A 46 9.04 13.53 -6.37
C ASP A 46 9.14 13.57 -7.92
N GLY A 47 8.63 14.63 -8.55
CA GLY A 47 8.69 14.85 -9.99
C GLY A 47 10.11 14.89 -10.54
N ASP A 48 11.07 15.33 -9.72
CA ASP A 48 12.51 15.35 -10.05
C ASP A 48 13.21 13.99 -9.83
N GLY A 49 12.52 13.01 -9.24
CA GLY A 49 13.10 11.70 -8.89
C GLY A 49 13.84 11.68 -7.54
N ASN A 50 13.64 12.71 -6.72
CA ASN A 50 14.12 12.70 -5.34
C ASN A 50 13.21 11.79 -4.50
N ARG A 51 13.79 10.92 -3.68
CA ARG A 51 13.03 10.08 -2.74
C ARG A 51 12.44 10.94 -1.62
N LEU A 52 11.12 10.87 -1.45
CA LEU A 52 10.39 11.46 -0.33
C LEU A 52 10.23 10.45 0.81
N ALA A 53 9.80 9.24 0.48
CA ALA A 53 9.71 8.10 1.40
C ALA A 53 10.11 6.83 0.66
N GLY A 54 10.61 5.82 1.37
CA GLY A 54 10.93 4.56 0.73
C GLY A 54 11.29 3.47 1.72
N LYS A 55 10.80 2.26 1.47
CA LYS A 55 11.05 1.06 2.25
C LYS A 55 11.51 -0.03 1.29
N TYR A 56 12.68 -0.58 1.58
CA TYR A 56 13.25 -1.70 0.85
C TYR A 56 13.08 -2.95 1.68
N TYR A 57 12.39 -3.93 1.11
CA TYR A 57 12.18 -5.24 1.68
C TYR A 57 13.27 -6.20 1.22
N GLU A 58 13.40 -7.32 1.93
CA GLU A 58 14.47 -8.30 1.70
C GLU A 58 15.89 -7.71 1.82
N ASN A 59 16.91 -8.53 1.57
CA ASN A 59 18.27 -8.05 1.30
C ASN A 59 18.38 -7.40 -0.11
N PHE A 60 17.35 -6.67 -0.56
CA PHE A 60 17.30 -6.02 -1.86
C PHE A 60 18.46 -5.03 -1.99
N LEU A 61 19.32 -5.31 -2.98
CA LEU A 61 20.58 -4.61 -3.26
C LEU A 61 21.57 -4.58 -2.07
N SER A 62 21.40 -5.44 -1.06
CA SER A 62 22.27 -5.54 0.10
C SER A 62 23.64 -6.06 -0.32
N ALA A 63 24.71 -5.31 -0.05
CA ALA A 63 26.09 -5.72 -0.34
C ALA A 63 26.61 -6.91 0.53
N GLY A 64 25.74 -7.53 1.33
CA GLY A 64 26.00 -8.69 2.17
C GLY A 64 25.16 -8.67 3.47
N PRO A 65 25.16 -9.75 4.27
CA PRO A 65 24.57 -9.74 5.61
C PRO A 65 25.29 -8.72 6.50
N ILE A 66 24.55 -7.91 7.25
CA ILE A 66 25.15 -6.91 8.13
C ILE A 66 25.78 -7.64 9.33
N PRO A 67 27.12 -7.61 9.49
CA PRO A 67 27.76 -8.25 10.63
C PRO A 67 27.42 -7.46 11.91
N PHE A 68 26.77 -8.10 12.87
CA PHE A 68 26.49 -7.50 14.19
C PHE A 68 27.77 -7.26 15.00
N SER A 69 28.83 -8.01 14.71
CA SER A 69 30.10 -8.00 15.44
C SER A 69 30.88 -6.68 15.31
N ASP A 70 30.75 -5.96 14.19
CA ASP A 70 31.60 -4.81 13.87
C ASP A 70 30.81 -3.63 13.30
N PRO A 71 30.54 -2.57 14.10
CA PRO A 71 29.70 -1.44 13.67
C PRO A 71 30.31 -0.62 12.52
N LYS A 72 31.64 -0.60 12.39
CA LYS A 72 32.33 0.10 11.29
C LYS A 72 32.09 -0.58 9.93
N LYS A 73 32.21 -1.90 9.89
CA LYS A 73 31.98 -2.69 8.69
C LYS A 73 30.50 -2.69 8.29
N ALA A 74 29.61 -2.69 9.28
CA ALA A 74 28.18 -2.49 9.06
C ALA A 74 27.86 -1.12 8.42
N ALA A 75 28.51 -0.04 8.85
CA ALA A 75 28.34 1.28 8.26
C ALA A 75 28.84 1.35 6.81
N GLU A 76 29.98 0.74 6.50
CA GLU A 76 30.53 0.67 5.14
C GLU A 76 29.60 -0.11 4.18
N ILE A 77 29.05 -1.24 4.62
CA ILE A 77 28.08 -2.04 3.84
C ILE A 77 26.77 -1.26 3.61
N ARG A 78 26.31 -0.49 4.61
CA ARG A 78 25.13 0.36 4.48
C ARG A 78 25.35 1.49 3.48
N ALA A 79 26.50 2.15 3.53
CA ALA A 79 26.85 3.22 2.61
C ALA A 79 26.92 2.73 1.15
N SER A 80 27.56 1.58 0.92
CA SER A 80 27.62 1.00 -0.43
C SER A 80 26.25 0.52 -0.93
N THR A 81 25.40 0.01 -0.03
CA THR A 81 24.02 -0.39 -0.36
C THR A 81 23.16 0.81 -0.73
N GLU A 82 23.30 1.93 -0.01
CA GLU A 82 22.56 3.15 -0.30
C GLU A 82 22.97 3.77 -1.64
N GLU A 83 24.25 3.71 -2.00
CA GLU A 83 24.73 4.17 -3.30
C GLU A 83 24.14 3.34 -4.45
N LEU A 84 24.04 2.01 -4.29
CA LEU A 84 23.37 1.13 -5.25
C LEU A 84 21.87 1.45 -5.37
N ARG A 85 21.20 1.74 -4.26
CA ARG A 85 19.78 2.12 -4.23
C ARG A 85 19.55 3.46 -4.93
N ALA A 86 20.36 4.46 -4.63
CA ALA A 86 20.30 5.78 -5.29
C ALA A 86 20.58 5.68 -6.79
N ALA A 87 21.52 4.82 -7.21
CA ALA A 87 21.78 4.57 -8.63
C ALA A 87 20.57 3.90 -9.31
N PHE A 88 19.92 2.95 -8.62
CA PHE A 88 18.70 2.30 -9.11
C PHE A 88 17.54 3.27 -9.23
N GLU A 89 17.28 4.12 -8.23
CA GLU A 89 16.25 5.15 -8.27
C GLU A 89 16.40 6.10 -9.47
N ARG A 90 17.63 6.53 -9.76
CA ARG A 90 17.91 7.36 -10.94
C ARG A 90 17.58 6.65 -12.25
N GLN A 91 17.85 5.33 -12.34
CA GLN A 91 17.49 4.53 -13.51
C GLN A 91 15.98 4.36 -13.64
N VAL A 92 15.28 4.19 -12.52
CA VAL A 92 13.81 4.16 -12.49
C VAL A 92 13.28 5.50 -13.00
N GLN A 93 13.70 6.62 -12.42
CA GLN A 93 13.20 7.95 -12.81
C GLN A 93 13.45 8.25 -14.29
N ALA A 94 14.64 7.93 -14.80
CA ALA A 94 14.97 8.14 -16.21
C ALA A 94 14.06 7.34 -17.13
N LYS A 95 13.66 6.13 -16.76
CA LYS A 95 12.74 5.32 -17.57
C LYS A 95 11.28 5.76 -17.41
N VAL A 96 10.85 6.02 -16.19
CA VAL A 96 9.47 6.46 -15.87
C VAL A 96 9.15 7.80 -16.54
N ASN A 97 10.09 8.76 -16.55
CA ASN A 97 9.89 10.05 -17.22
C ASN A 97 9.67 9.95 -18.74
N ASN A 98 10.15 8.87 -19.38
CA ASN A 98 9.94 8.64 -20.81
C ASN A 98 8.61 7.94 -21.10
N VAL A 99 7.89 7.48 -20.08
CA VAL A 99 6.59 6.81 -20.22
C VAL A 99 5.49 7.84 -19.97
N ALA A 100 4.65 8.04 -20.98
CA ALA A 100 3.48 8.89 -20.85
C ALA A 100 2.40 8.18 -20.02
N ALA A 101 2.50 8.30 -18.71
CA ALA A 101 1.57 7.70 -17.77
C ALA A 101 0.36 8.59 -17.53
N ARG A 102 -0.78 7.94 -17.28
CA ARG A 102 -1.94 8.60 -16.69
C ARG A 102 -1.73 8.68 -15.17
N SER A 103 -2.23 9.74 -14.55
CA SER A 103 -2.11 9.91 -13.11
C SER A 103 -2.97 8.92 -12.32
N ASP A 104 -4.02 8.39 -12.93
CA ASP A 104 -4.99 7.47 -12.32
C ASP A 104 -4.70 5.98 -12.58
N ALA A 105 -3.75 5.66 -13.47
CA ALA A 105 -3.45 4.29 -13.86
C ALA A 105 -2.02 3.90 -13.53
N ALA A 106 -1.82 2.66 -13.10
CA ALA A 106 -0.50 2.10 -12.88
C ALA A 106 0.15 1.67 -14.20
N GLU A 107 1.40 2.07 -14.41
CA GLU A 107 2.20 1.76 -15.60
C GLU A 107 3.41 0.90 -15.23
N VAL A 108 3.79 -0.01 -16.14
CA VAL A 108 4.81 -1.03 -15.87
C VAL A 108 6.07 -0.77 -16.68
N VAL A 109 7.23 -0.88 -16.01
CA VAL A 109 8.55 -0.67 -16.58
C VAL A 109 9.53 -1.71 -16.04
N ALA A 110 10.30 -2.34 -16.92
CA ALA A 110 11.40 -3.21 -16.50
C ALA A 110 12.69 -2.41 -16.25
N VAL A 111 13.28 -2.51 -15.06
CA VAL A 111 14.53 -1.82 -14.68
C VAL A 111 15.50 -2.81 -14.03
N ALA A 112 16.73 -2.91 -14.55
CA ALA A 112 17.79 -3.77 -14.00
C ALA A 112 17.37 -5.24 -13.75
N GLY A 113 16.48 -5.79 -14.59
CA GLY A 113 15.96 -7.15 -14.43
C GLY A 113 14.93 -7.30 -13.31
N LYS A 114 14.33 -6.20 -12.84
CA LYS A 114 13.21 -6.13 -11.91
C LYS A 114 11.99 -5.53 -12.60
N THR A 115 10.82 -5.91 -12.13
CA THR A 115 9.54 -5.32 -12.56
C THR A 115 9.27 -4.13 -11.68
N VAL A 116 9.16 -2.95 -12.28
CA VAL A 116 8.85 -1.71 -11.57
C VAL A 116 7.50 -1.23 -12.06
N VAL A 117 6.59 -0.99 -11.14
CA VAL A 117 5.27 -0.45 -11.42
C VAL A 117 5.15 0.89 -10.74
N PHE A 118 4.58 1.87 -11.42
CA PHE A 118 4.44 3.21 -10.86
C PHE A 118 3.06 3.78 -11.15
N CYS A 119 2.57 4.60 -10.22
CA CYS A 119 1.29 5.30 -10.32
C CYS A 119 1.45 6.74 -9.85
N GLY A 120 0.64 7.65 -10.40
CA GLY A 120 0.69 9.07 -10.09
C GLY A 120 1.73 9.85 -10.90
N GLY A 121 1.85 11.13 -10.55
CA GLY A 121 2.71 12.10 -11.21
C GLY A 121 1.96 13.00 -12.19
N SER A 122 2.65 14.08 -12.58
CA SER A 122 2.10 15.07 -13.50
C SER A 122 1.86 14.47 -14.88
N SER A 123 0.59 14.20 -15.19
CA SER A 123 0.18 13.84 -16.55
C SER A 123 0.18 15.11 -17.42
N THR A 124 1.32 15.40 -18.05
CA THR A 124 1.48 16.55 -18.96
C THR A 124 0.88 16.25 -20.34
N ILE A 125 -0.31 15.67 -20.42
CA ILE A 125 -1.03 15.47 -21.69
C ILE A 125 -1.86 16.70 -22.02
N ASN A 126 -1.20 17.67 -22.66
CA ASN A 126 -1.72 18.54 -23.73
C ASN A 126 -3.07 19.28 -23.58
N THR A 127 -3.70 19.31 -22.41
CA THR A 127 -4.92 20.10 -22.16
C THR A 127 -4.60 21.10 -21.06
N GLY A 128 -4.39 22.36 -21.45
CA GLY A 128 -3.86 23.40 -20.60
C GLY A 128 -4.51 23.48 -19.22
N ASN A 129 -3.65 23.50 -18.19
CA ASN A 129 -3.89 24.08 -16.86
C ASN A 129 -4.47 23.19 -15.74
N VAL A 130 -4.12 21.90 -15.66
CA VAL A 130 -4.09 21.19 -14.36
C VAL A 130 -2.89 20.24 -14.32
N SER A 131 -1.80 20.65 -13.68
CA SER A 131 -0.75 19.72 -13.24
C SER A 131 -1.27 18.96 -12.03
N THR A 132 -1.80 17.75 -12.23
CA THR A 132 -2.19 16.87 -11.12
C THR A 132 -0.92 16.29 -10.50
N GLY A 133 -0.54 16.72 -9.29
CA GLY A 133 0.47 16.12 -8.40
C GLY A 133 1.83 15.69 -9.00
N ASP A 134 2.94 16.23 -8.52
CA ASP A 134 4.29 15.81 -8.94
C ASP A 134 4.76 14.48 -8.33
N VAL A 135 4.07 13.98 -7.30
CA VAL A 135 4.43 12.77 -6.56
C VAL A 135 4.07 11.49 -7.31
N ARG A 136 4.98 10.52 -7.31
CA ARG A 136 4.81 9.17 -7.86
C ARG A 136 5.04 8.12 -6.80
N VAL A 137 4.17 7.12 -6.75
CA VAL A 137 4.41 5.90 -5.97
C VAL A 137 4.94 4.84 -6.91
N VAL A 138 6.04 4.21 -6.50
CA VAL A 138 6.77 3.20 -7.25
C VAL A 138 6.88 1.94 -6.41
N LEU A 139 6.46 0.83 -6.97
CA LEU A 139 6.56 -0.49 -6.38
C LEU A 139 7.51 -1.33 -7.24
N VAL A 140 8.45 -1.98 -6.57
CA VAL A 140 9.44 -2.85 -7.21
C VAL A 140 9.15 -4.29 -6.81
N GLY A 141 9.03 -5.16 -7.81
CA GLY A 141 8.90 -6.60 -7.65
C GLY A 141 9.94 -7.35 -8.47
N MET A 142 10.00 -8.65 -8.23
CA MET A 142 10.85 -9.54 -9.00
C MET A 142 10.31 -9.71 -10.42
N ASN A 143 11.18 -10.01 -11.40
CA ASN A 143 10.76 -10.19 -12.80
C ASN A 143 9.87 -11.42 -13.04
N THR A 144 9.72 -12.29 -12.05
CA THR A 144 8.83 -13.45 -12.06
C THR A 144 7.43 -13.15 -11.53
N GLU A 145 7.24 -11.99 -10.89
CA GLU A 145 5.95 -11.60 -10.32
C GLU A 145 4.98 -11.09 -11.37
N SER A 146 3.68 -11.22 -11.08
CA SER A 146 2.64 -10.75 -11.99
C SER A 146 2.55 -9.23 -12.00
N GLU A 147 2.83 -8.63 -13.15
CA GLU A 147 2.79 -7.17 -13.35
C GLU A 147 1.42 -6.57 -13.04
N LEU A 148 0.33 -7.26 -13.43
CA LEU A 148 -1.04 -6.80 -13.19
C LEU A 148 -1.39 -6.74 -11.70
N VAL A 149 -0.88 -7.70 -10.95
CA VAL A 149 -1.09 -7.78 -9.50
C VAL A 149 -0.35 -6.63 -8.82
N LEU A 150 0.92 -6.41 -9.18
CA LEU A 150 1.71 -5.26 -8.70
C LEU A 150 1.09 -3.90 -9.09
N ALA A 151 0.49 -3.81 -10.28
CA ALA A 151 -0.23 -2.62 -10.73
C ALA A 151 -1.43 -2.29 -9.86
N HIS A 152 -2.26 -3.29 -9.53
CA HIS A 152 -3.39 -3.09 -8.63
C HIS A 152 -2.95 -2.61 -7.24
N TYR A 153 -1.85 -3.12 -6.72
CA TYR A 153 -1.32 -2.69 -5.41
C TYR A 153 -0.78 -1.27 -5.43
N THR A 154 -0.05 -0.92 -6.48
CA THR A 154 0.52 0.43 -6.66
C THR A 154 -0.60 1.47 -6.79
N GLU A 155 -1.69 1.13 -7.47
CA GLU A 155 -2.87 1.97 -7.57
C GLU A 155 -3.57 2.11 -6.20
N GLY A 156 -3.75 1.02 -5.46
CA GLY A 156 -4.38 1.03 -4.14
C GLY A 156 -3.66 1.93 -3.13
N ILE A 157 -2.33 1.83 -3.04
CA ILE A 157 -1.54 2.71 -2.16
C ILE A 157 -1.56 4.17 -2.63
N TYR A 158 -1.56 4.44 -3.94
CA TYR A 158 -1.62 5.81 -4.46
C TYR A 158 -2.98 6.47 -4.22
N GLN A 159 -4.08 5.72 -4.37
CA GLN A 159 -5.42 6.18 -4.04
C GLN A 159 -5.56 6.44 -2.53
N ALA A 160 -5.05 5.53 -1.68
CA ALA A 160 -5.04 5.73 -0.22
C ALA A 160 -4.23 6.98 0.17
N LEU A 161 -3.06 7.19 -0.45
CA LEU A 161 -2.25 8.39 -0.25
C LEU A 161 -3.03 9.65 -0.64
N SER A 162 -3.70 9.63 -1.79
CA SER A 162 -4.52 10.75 -2.26
C SER A 162 -5.68 11.05 -1.30
N HIS A 163 -6.32 10.02 -0.74
CA HIS A 163 -7.36 10.18 0.29
C HIS A 163 -6.81 10.84 1.57
N LEU A 164 -5.65 10.38 2.04
CA LEU A 164 -5.02 10.93 3.25
C LEU A 164 -4.59 12.39 3.06
N MET A 165 -4.16 12.78 1.85
CA MET A 165 -3.76 14.16 1.53
C MET A 165 -4.94 15.07 1.16
N GLY A 166 -6.16 14.55 1.06
CA GLY A 166 -7.34 15.35 0.68
C GLY A 166 -7.52 15.59 -0.82
N GLY A 167 -6.89 14.76 -1.66
CA GLY A 167 -7.11 14.67 -3.11
C GLY A 167 -5.85 14.94 -3.94
N VAL A 168 -5.24 16.11 -3.78
CA VAL A 168 -4.04 16.47 -4.54
C VAL A 168 -2.79 16.02 -3.77
N THR A 169 -1.94 15.24 -4.42
CA THR A 169 -0.66 14.79 -3.87
C THR A 169 0.48 15.61 -4.46
N ASP A 170 0.92 16.64 -3.76
CA ASP A 170 2.14 17.37 -4.09
C ASP A 170 3.28 17.02 -3.13
N ARG A 171 4.51 17.38 -3.52
CA ARG A 171 5.69 17.19 -2.68
C ARG A 171 5.52 17.82 -1.28
N GLY A 172 4.93 19.02 -1.22
CA GLY A 172 4.76 19.76 0.03
C GLY A 172 3.88 19.01 1.03
N MET A 173 2.68 18.61 0.61
CA MET A 173 1.72 17.90 1.47
C MET A 173 2.26 16.54 1.93
N VAL A 174 2.97 15.82 1.05
CA VAL A 174 3.57 14.52 1.39
C VAL A 174 4.69 14.68 2.43
N LEU A 175 5.49 15.75 2.34
CA LEU A 175 6.54 16.02 3.33
C LEU A 175 5.99 16.52 4.66
N ASP A 176 4.95 17.35 4.64
CA ASP A 176 4.30 17.86 5.85
C ASP A 176 3.58 16.74 6.61
N ASN A 177 3.04 15.74 5.90
CA ASN A 177 2.32 14.60 6.46
C ASN A 177 3.10 13.27 6.34
N LEU A 178 4.43 13.33 6.44
CA LEU A 178 5.31 12.17 6.23
C LEU A 178 4.99 11.00 7.17
N GLU A 179 4.52 11.28 8.40
CA GLU A 179 4.12 10.25 9.35
C GLU A 179 2.98 9.37 8.82
N LEU A 180 1.97 9.97 8.17
CA LEU A 180 0.85 9.23 7.58
C LEU A 180 1.32 8.37 6.40
N VAL A 181 2.28 8.87 5.62
CA VAL A 181 2.86 8.13 4.48
C VAL A 181 3.62 6.89 4.96
N LEU A 182 4.40 7.02 6.03
CA LEU A 182 5.15 5.90 6.59
C LEU A 182 4.21 4.84 7.20
N LEU A 183 3.19 5.28 7.93
CA LEU A 183 2.15 4.38 8.45
C LEU A 183 1.37 3.69 7.33
N LEU A 184 1.04 4.41 6.25
CA LEU A 184 0.38 3.83 5.09
C LEU A 184 1.22 2.72 4.46
N ILE A 185 2.53 2.90 4.35
CA ILE A 185 3.43 1.88 3.81
C ILE A 185 3.46 0.64 4.73
N ASP A 186 3.44 0.84 6.05
CA ASP A 186 3.45 -0.25 7.03
C ASP A 186 2.12 -1.04 7.04
N GLU A 187 0.97 -0.37 6.86
CA GLU A 187 -0.33 -1.03 6.76
C GLU A 187 -0.51 -1.75 5.42
N HIS A 188 0.06 -1.19 4.33
CA HIS A 188 -0.05 -1.80 3.01
C HIS A 188 0.71 -3.13 2.90
N CYS A 189 1.93 -3.19 3.47
CA CYS A 189 2.70 -4.43 3.48
C CYS A 189 3.69 -4.54 4.65
N ASP A 190 3.87 -5.77 5.13
CA ASP A 190 4.84 -6.13 6.15
C ASP A 190 5.83 -7.17 5.62
N GLY A 191 7.13 -6.90 5.79
CA GLY A 191 8.19 -7.81 5.33
C GLY A 191 8.16 -8.13 3.82
N GLY A 192 7.54 -7.30 2.99
CA GLY A 192 7.37 -7.57 1.56
C GLY A 192 6.13 -8.42 1.22
N ILE A 193 5.35 -8.81 2.23
CA ILE A 193 4.06 -9.49 2.07
C ILE A 193 2.95 -8.44 2.16
N ILE A 194 2.03 -8.50 1.21
CA ILE A 194 0.94 -7.53 1.09
C ILE A 194 -0.17 -7.92 2.06
N LEU A 195 -0.64 -6.93 2.82
CA LEU A 195 -1.67 -7.11 3.85
C LEU A 195 -3.02 -6.61 3.35
N GLU A 196 -3.07 -5.38 2.86
CA GLU A 196 -4.31 -4.70 2.48
C GLU A 196 -4.15 -3.93 1.17
N THR A 197 -5.22 -3.93 0.37
CA THR A 197 -5.23 -3.40 -0.99
C THR A 197 -6.32 -2.36 -1.20
N ASP A 198 -7.37 -2.38 -0.38
CA ASP A 198 -8.46 -1.41 -0.50
C ASP A 198 -8.04 -0.03 0.04
N PRO A 199 -8.13 1.04 -0.76
CA PRO A 199 -7.66 2.36 -0.35
C PRO A 199 -8.45 2.96 0.81
N ASN A 200 -9.73 2.59 0.99
CA ASN A 200 -10.55 3.10 2.09
C ASN A 200 -10.20 2.41 3.40
N ARG A 201 -10.00 1.08 3.38
CA ARG A 201 -9.49 0.33 4.53
C ARG A 201 -8.11 0.81 4.95
N LEU A 202 -7.19 0.97 4.00
CA LEU A 202 -5.85 1.52 4.27
C LEU A 202 -5.93 2.89 4.96
N ALA A 203 -6.71 3.83 4.41
CA ALA A 203 -6.84 5.15 5.01
C ALA A 203 -7.54 5.11 6.39
N GLY A 204 -8.52 4.22 6.57
CA GLY A 204 -9.19 4.00 7.85
C GLY A 204 -8.24 3.49 8.94
N SER A 205 -7.49 2.43 8.64
CA SER A 205 -6.47 1.86 9.51
C SER A 205 -5.40 2.88 9.88
N VAL A 206 -4.88 3.64 8.91
CA VAL A 206 -3.86 4.69 9.15
C VAL A 206 -4.38 5.78 10.08
N LEU A 207 -5.64 6.18 9.94
CA LEU A 207 -6.27 7.17 10.81
C LEU A 207 -6.76 6.61 12.15
N LEU A 208 -6.48 5.33 12.44
CA LEU A 208 -6.96 4.59 13.62
C LEU A 208 -8.49 4.67 13.78
N ARG A 209 -9.20 4.79 12.65
CA ARG A 209 -10.66 4.73 12.63
C ARG A 209 -11.03 3.26 12.58
N ASP A 210 -11.29 2.69 13.75
CA ASP A 210 -11.87 1.35 13.84
C ASP A 210 -13.11 1.28 12.94
N GLU A 211 -13.26 0.18 12.18
CA GLU A 211 -14.27 -0.02 11.13
C GLU A 211 -15.75 0.01 11.61
N HIS A 212 -16.03 0.57 12.79
CA HIS A 212 -17.33 0.58 13.44
C HIS A 212 -18.28 1.72 13.03
N GLU A 213 -17.83 2.76 12.31
CA GLU A 213 -18.68 3.94 12.03
C GLU A 213 -19.13 4.12 10.57
N GLN A 214 -18.56 3.41 9.60
CA GLN A 214 -18.91 3.64 8.18
C GLN A 214 -20.18 2.89 7.73
N ASN A 215 -20.62 1.87 8.47
CA ASN A 215 -21.78 1.04 8.09
C ASN A 215 -23.14 1.59 8.55
N GLU A 216 -23.16 2.62 9.41
CA GLU A 216 -24.42 3.24 9.88
C GLU A 216 -24.93 4.37 8.97
N ILE A 217 -24.10 4.90 8.06
CA ILE A 217 -24.47 6.04 7.18
C ILE A 217 -25.02 5.53 5.83
N ALA A 218 -24.73 4.29 5.43
CA ALA A 218 -25.18 3.74 4.15
C ALA A 218 -26.67 3.34 4.12
N ASN A 219 -27.35 3.26 5.27
CA ASN A 219 -28.76 2.84 5.33
C ASN A 219 -29.75 4.00 5.56
N SER A 220 -29.32 5.26 5.51
CA SER A 220 -30.21 6.43 5.71
C SER A 220 -30.57 7.18 4.44
N ASN A 221 -30.17 6.71 3.24
CA ASN A 221 -30.30 7.50 2.01
C ASN A 221 -31.13 6.83 0.89
N THR A 222 -32.27 6.25 1.26
CA THR A 222 -33.38 6.04 0.30
C THR A 222 -34.48 7.08 0.52
N GLY A 223 -34.50 8.07 -0.38
CA GLY A 223 -35.71 8.81 -0.75
C GLY A 223 -35.89 10.17 -0.10
N GLY A 224 -35.49 11.24 -0.79
CA GLY A 224 -35.88 12.58 -0.39
C GLY A 224 -35.56 13.70 -1.37
N ALA A 225 -36.37 13.85 -2.42
CA ALA A 225 -36.77 15.13 -3.03
C ALA A 225 -37.74 14.90 -4.22
N PRO A 226 -38.58 15.87 -4.64
CA PRO A 226 -39.14 17.02 -3.92
C PRO A 226 -40.66 17.27 -4.20
N GLY A 227 -41.32 18.06 -3.34
CA GLY A 227 -42.50 18.86 -3.71
C GLY A 227 -43.84 18.46 -3.08
N GLY A 228 -44.64 19.46 -2.72
CA GLY A 228 -46.08 19.30 -2.49
C GLY A 228 -46.64 20.01 -1.26
N GLN A 229 -47.48 21.01 -1.50
CA GLN A 229 -48.25 21.77 -0.51
C GLN A 229 -49.32 20.93 0.21
N ALA A 230 -49.67 21.41 1.40
CA ALA A 230 -51.03 21.48 1.99
C ALA A 230 -51.62 20.30 2.78
N SER A 231 -52.17 20.72 3.93
CA SER A 231 -53.41 20.27 4.60
C SER A 231 -53.41 19.00 5.46
N GLY A 232 -53.68 19.20 6.76
CA GLY A 232 -54.89 18.68 7.41
C GLY A 232 -54.96 17.19 7.76
N SER A 233 -55.31 16.96 9.04
CA SER A 233 -55.86 15.73 9.63
C SER A 233 -54.86 14.68 10.14
N MET A 234 -54.88 14.50 11.47
CA MET A 234 -54.28 13.38 12.19
C MET A 234 -55.04 12.10 11.86
N SER A 235 -54.32 11.06 11.46
CA SER A 235 -54.75 9.68 11.62
C SER A 235 -53.56 8.81 12.02
N MET A 236 -53.76 8.04 13.09
CA MET A 236 -52.80 7.07 13.61
C MET A 236 -52.60 5.93 12.60
N PRO A 237 -51.38 5.43 12.38
CA PRO A 237 -51.19 4.07 11.93
C PRO A 237 -50.92 3.17 13.13
N THR A 238 -51.87 2.27 13.37
CA THR A 238 -51.66 1.01 14.08
C THR A 238 -50.68 0.14 13.31
N ASN A 239 -49.43 0.07 13.77
CA ASN A 239 -48.56 -1.08 13.46
C ASN A 239 -47.67 -1.39 14.68
N MET A 240 -48.21 -2.17 15.62
CA MET A 240 -47.54 -2.58 16.85
C MET A 240 -46.48 -3.68 16.66
N GLY A 241 -46.27 -4.18 15.43
CA GLY A 241 -45.44 -5.35 15.16
C GLY A 241 -43.94 -5.11 14.97
N GLU A 242 -43.50 -3.88 14.69
CA GLU A 242 -42.11 -3.59 14.29
C GLU A 242 -41.54 -2.35 14.99
N MET A 243 -41.89 -2.13 16.26
CA MET A 243 -41.25 -1.07 17.02
C MET A 243 -40.00 -1.62 17.70
N THR A 244 -38.84 -1.32 17.13
CA THR A 244 -37.56 -1.63 17.77
C THR A 244 -37.51 -0.97 19.14
N ILE A 245 -36.85 -1.59 20.13
CA ILE A 245 -36.78 -1.11 21.52
C ILE A 245 -36.37 0.38 21.59
N ALA A 246 -35.50 0.82 20.68
CA ALA A 246 -35.09 2.22 20.56
C ALA A 246 -36.22 3.18 20.13
N GLN A 247 -37.10 2.76 19.21
CA GLN A 247 -38.26 3.56 18.77
C GLN A 247 -39.34 3.62 19.85
N ALA A 248 -39.54 2.51 20.58
CA ALA A 248 -40.47 2.45 21.70
C ALA A 248 -40.03 3.38 22.85
N LEU A 249 -38.74 3.39 23.19
CA LEU A 249 -38.20 4.25 24.24
C LEU A 249 -38.28 5.74 23.86
N LYS A 250 -38.03 6.06 22.58
CA LYS A 250 -38.10 7.44 22.07
C LYS A 250 -39.54 7.96 22.05
N GLN A 251 -40.51 7.13 21.70
CA GLN A 251 -41.93 7.48 21.78
C GLN A 251 -42.40 7.63 23.24
N ALA A 252 -42.00 6.72 24.13
CA ALA A 252 -42.33 6.81 25.56
C ALA A 252 -41.75 8.09 26.19
N ARG A 253 -40.49 8.44 25.87
CA ARG A 253 -39.86 9.68 26.32
C ARG A 253 -40.61 10.91 25.84
N ASN A 254 -41.05 10.93 24.58
CA ASN A 254 -41.77 12.08 24.03
C ASN A 254 -43.17 12.23 24.65
N GLN A 255 -43.88 11.13 24.96
CA GLN A 255 -45.14 11.19 25.72
C GLN A 255 -44.96 11.64 27.17
N PHE A 256 -43.85 11.27 27.80
CA PHE A 256 -43.52 11.70 29.15
C PHE A 256 -43.23 13.21 29.22
N LEU A 257 -42.51 13.75 28.22
CA LEU A 257 -42.19 15.18 28.13
C LEU A 257 -43.42 16.05 27.87
N THR A 258 -44.37 15.60 27.05
CA THR A 258 -45.63 16.34 26.84
C THR A 258 -46.50 16.37 28.09
N ASN A 259 -46.53 15.30 28.89
CA ASN A 259 -47.29 15.28 30.15
C ASN A 259 -46.66 16.11 31.29
N ILE A 260 -45.34 16.37 31.24
CA ILE A 260 -44.68 17.30 32.18
C ILE A 260 -44.89 18.75 31.74
N GLY A 261 -44.88 19.05 30.43
CA GLY A 261 -45.09 20.42 29.93
C GLY A 261 -46.50 20.97 30.11
N SER A 262 -47.52 20.12 30.33
CA SER A 262 -48.90 20.55 30.53
C SER A 262 -49.30 20.81 31.98
N ARG A 263 -48.38 20.64 32.96
CA ARG A 263 -48.71 20.71 34.39
C ARG A 263 -48.22 21.98 35.11
N ASP A 264 -47.48 22.86 34.43
CA ASP A 264 -47.02 24.18 34.93
C ASP A 264 -47.80 25.35 34.32
N GLY A 265 -49.08 25.13 33.99
CA GLY A 265 -49.97 26.14 33.41
C GLY A 265 -51.33 26.20 34.08
N MET A 266 -51.38 26.42 35.40
CA MET A 266 -52.52 26.97 36.15
C MET A 266 -52.09 27.52 37.51
#